data_AF-A0A0H3XQS2-F1
#
_entry.id   AF-A0A0H3XQS2-F1
#
_cell.length_a   1.000
_cell.length_b   1.000
_cell.length_c   1.000
_cell.angle_alpha   90.00
_cell.angle_beta   90.00
_cell.angle_gamma   90.00
#
_symmetry.space_group_name_H-M   'P 1'
#
loop_
_entity.id
_entity.type
_entity.pdbx_description
1 polymer ?
#
loop_
_entity_poly.entity_id
_entity_poly.type
_entity_poly.pdbx_seq_one_letter_code
_entity_poly.pdbx_strand_id
1 'polypeptide(L)'
;YRYVNVLRSSICRIAATNSLVLNREKHGIKKFRLKENFLVRKERVFSDDRITGENKEFIQEVIHDTFRQPVSSPISETQWEPGVWTPNSRRTGVIARKIGIYPLWTKDGKKVSTTLLQVVDNHVIRYHPPEIFEESKYAKLYKEKEPYGCLVVGAENADPQLYTAAYNGLFAEAGVMPKKRLNRFRITPDAYLPPGTPLLATHFRVGDYVNVYGITRYHGFQGVMKRWGFKGGPATHGCTKSHRRPGNISGGRKDHVWKGSKMPGLMGGHRRLMIGLKIWKINATYNVLFVHGGAVPGVVNNYCYIYD
;
A
#
# COMPACT_ATOMS: atom_id res chain seq x y z
N TYR A 1 75.13 -30.84 10.28
CA TYR A 1 76.44 -31.44 9.96
C TYR A 1 76.24 -32.56 8.95
N ARG A 2 77.05 -32.57 7.88
CA ARG A 2 77.31 -33.67 6.90
C ARG A 2 76.27 -33.85 5.77
N TYR A 3 76.53 -33.32 4.56
CA TYR A 3 77.24 -33.90 3.36
C TYR A 3 76.15 -34.13 2.28
N VAL A 4 76.00 -33.38 1.19
CA VAL A 4 76.84 -33.09 0.00
C VAL A 4 77.23 -34.33 -0.81
N ASN A 5 76.95 -34.25 -2.14
CA ASN A 5 77.57 -34.98 -3.26
C ASN A 5 77.10 -36.44 -3.46
N VAL A 6 76.92 -37.02 -4.65
CA VAL A 6 77.58 -36.88 -5.97
C VAL A 6 76.64 -37.54 -7.02
N LEU A 7 76.61 -37.07 -8.28
CA LEU A 7 76.93 -37.86 -9.50
C LEU A 7 76.31 -37.28 -10.78
N ARG A 8 77.22 -36.65 -11.53
CA ARG A 8 77.19 -36.40 -12.97
C ARG A 8 77.30 -37.72 -13.73
N SER A 9 76.66 -37.80 -14.89
CA SER A 9 77.26 -38.47 -16.07
C SER A 9 76.69 -37.85 -17.35
N SER A 10 77.46 -36.94 -17.92
CA SER A 10 77.41 -36.52 -19.31
C SER A 10 78.04 -37.61 -20.18
N ILE A 11 77.57 -37.82 -21.41
CA ILE A 11 78.38 -38.06 -22.62
C ILE A 11 77.48 -38.02 -23.88
N CYS A 12 77.77 -37.01 -24.71
CA CYS A 12 77.82 -36.94 -26.17
C CYS A 12 76.94 -37.86 -27.05
N ARG A 13 76.31 -37.29 -28.10
CA ARG A 13 76.87 -37.16 -29.48
C ARG A 13 75.86 -36.51 -30.44
N ILE A 14 76.45 -35.90 -31.47
CA ILE A 14 75.91 -35.01 -32.50
C ILE A 14 75.20 -35.79 -33.62
N ALA A 15 74.12 -35.23 -34.20
CA ALA A 15 73.84 -35.28 -35.64
C ALA A 15 72.76 -34.25 -36.01
N ALA A 16 73.09 -33.37 -36.95
CA ALA A 16 72.23 -32.32 -37.48
C ALA A 16 71.30 -32.85 -38.57
N THR A 17 70.06 -32.35 -38.62
CA THR A 17 69.35 -32.08 -39.88
C THR A 17 68.49 -30.83 -39.71
N ASN A 18 68.78 -29.84 -40.55
CA ASN A 18 68.03 -28.60 -40.67
C ASN A 18 66.62 -28.89 -41.23
N SER A 19 65.58 -28.43 -40.53
CA SER A 19 64.37 -27.95 -41.18
C SER A 19 63.90 -26.69 -40.46
N LEU A 20 64.16 -25.55 -41.09
CA LEU A 20 63.62 -24.26 -40.69
C LEU A 20 62.12 -24.27 -40.98
N VAL A 21 61.30 -24.46 -39.95
CA VAL A 21 59.87 -24.13 -39.99
C VAL A 21 59.63 -22.99 -39.00
N LEU A 22 59.62 -21.77 -39.54
CA LEU A 22 59.11 -20.59 -38.86
C LEU A 22 57.61 -20.77 -38.60
N ASN A 23 57.23 -21.22 -37.40
CA ASN A 23 55.85 -21.18 -36.95
C ASN A 23 55.63 -20.04 -35.95
N ARG A 24 55.27 -18.91 -36.56
CA ARG A 24 54.45 -17.78 -36.09
C ARG A 24 53.96 -17.89 -34.64
N GLU A 25 54.38 -16.94 -33.80
CA GLU A 25 53.83 -16.73 -32.46
C GLU A 25 52.30 -16.66 -32.53
N LYS A 26 51.62 -17.62 -31.89
CA LYS A 26 50.19 -17.51 -31.63
C LYS A 26 50.01 -16.35 -30.65
N HIS A 27 49.69 -15.16 -31.18
CA HIS A 27 49.07 -14.10 -30.40
C HIS A 27 47.90 -14.74 -29.65
N GLY A 28 48.07 -14.92 -28.34
CA GLY A 28 47.03 -15.46 -27.48
C GLY A 28 45.80 -14.60 -27.65
N ILE A 29 44.72 -15.18 -28.19
CA ILE A 29 43.40 -14.58 -28.11
C ILE A 29 43.19 -14.35 -26.61
N LYS A 30 43.14 -13.08 -26.18
CA LYS A 30 42.73 -12.75 -24.81
C LYS A 30 41.39 -13.46 -24.63
N LYS A 31 41.35 -14.51 -23.78
CA LYS A 31 40.09 -15.09 -23.35
C LYS A 31 39.27 -13.91 -22.85
N PHE A 32 38.20 -13.57 -23.56
CA PHE A 32 37.20 -12.65 -23.01
C PHE A 32 36.76 -13.32 -21.71
N ARG A 33 37.22 -12.80 -20.56
CA ARG A 33 36.55 -13.07 -19.30
C ARG A 33 35.15 -12.52 -19.52
N LEU A 34 34.19 -13.40 -19.76
CA LEU A 34 32.78 -13.08 -19.53
C LEU A 34 32.77 -12.40 -18.16
N LYS A 35 32.45 -11.10 -18.11
CA LYS A 35 32.24 -10.43 -16.84
C LYS A 35 31.26 -11.33 -16.09
N GLU A 36 31.65 -11.79 -14.91
CA GLU A 36 30.70 -12.47 -14.02
C GLU A 36 29.42 -11.66 -14.06
N ASN A 37 28.32 -12.31 -14.40
CA ASN A 37 27.04 -11.67 -14.63
C ASN A 37 26.55 -11.11 -13.28
N PHE A 38 27.08 -9.96 -12.83
CA PHE A 38 26.62 -9.20 -11.66
C PHE A 38 25.17 -8.69 -11.84
N LEU A 39 24.57 -9.01 -13.00
CA LEU A 39 23.22 -8.65 -13.43
C LEU A 39 22.34 -9.89 -13.69
N VAL A 40 22.72 -11.11 -13.27
CA VAL A 40 21.68 -12.17 -13.21
C VAL A 40 20.65 -11.70 -12.19
N ARG A 41 19.51 -11.21 -12.69
CA ARG A 41 18.38 -10.85 -11.85
C ARG A 41 18.02 -12.11 -11.07
N LYS A 42 18.23 -12.09 -9.75
CA LYS A 42 17.78 -13.18 -8.90
C LYS A 42 16.27 -13.31 -9.09
N GLU A 43 15.85 -14.36 -9.78
CA GLU A 43 14.44 -14.65 -9.96
C GLU A 43 13.92 -15.13 -8.61
N ARG A 44 13.24 -14.24 -7.88
CA ARG A 44 12.35 -14.67 -6.81
C ARG A 44 11.08 -15.19 -7.47
N VAL A 45 11.12 -16.43 -7.93
CA VAL A 45 9.94 -17.11 -8.44
C VAL A 45 9.13 -17.57 -7.23
N PHE A 46 7.91 -17.05 -7.11
CA PHE A 46 6.88 -17.64 -6.27
C PHE A 46 6.25 -18.76 -7.11
N SER A 47 6.95 -19.89 -7.26
CA SER A 47 6.36 -21.05 -7.92
C SER A 47 6.12 -22.16 -6.92
N ASP A 48 4.90 -22.70 -7.00
CA ASP A 48 4.42 -23.82 -6.20
C ASP A 48 4.99 -25.16 -6.69
N ASP A 49 5.86 -25.16 -7.70
CA ASP A 49 6.29 -26.34 -8.46
C ASP A 49 6.95 -27.44 -7.60
N ARG A 50 7.37 -27.11 -6.38
CA ARG A 50 8.03 -28.02 -5.44
C ARG A 50 7.13 -28.50 -4.30
N ILE A 51 5.84 -28.12 -4.28
CA ILE A 51 4.90 -28.44 -3.20
C ILE A 51 3.85 -29.42 -3.73
N THR A 52 3.77 -30.61 -3.11
CA THR A 52 2.71 -31.60 -3.38
C THR A 52 1.34 -31.06 -2.93
N GLY A 53 0.24 -31.60 -3.48
CA GLY A 53 -1.11 -31.19 -3.09
C GLY A 53 -1.36 -31.33 -1.59
N GLU A 54 -0.98 -32.47 -1.02
CA GLU A 54 -1.07 -32.78 0.42
C GLU A 54 -0.33 -31.73 1.28
N ASN A 55 0.86 -31.30 0.85
CA ASN A 55 1.62 -30.28 1.58
C ASN A 55 0.94 -28.91 1.53
N LYS A 56 0.21 -28.58 0.45
CA LYS A 56 -0.54 -27.32 0.38
C LYS A 56 -1.70 -27.30 1.37
N GLU A 57 -2.43 -28.41 1.45
CA GLU A 57 -3.52 -28.58 2.40
C GLU A 57 -3.00 -28.51 3.84
N PHE A 58 -1.90 -29.22 4.14
CA PHE A 58 -1.25 -29.15 5.43
C PHE A 58 -0.81 -27.71 5.80
N ILE A 59 -0.23 -26.96 4.86
CA ILE A 59 0.15 -25.57 5.13
C ILE A 59 -1.09 -24.69 5.39
N GLN A 60 -2.18 -24.90 4.66
CA GLN A 60 -3.44 -24.17 4.89
C GLN A 60 -4.02 -24.49 6.26
N GLU A 61 -3.98 -25.75 6.69
CA GLU A 61 -4.37 -26.18 8.03
C GLU A 61 -3.50 -25.55 9.11
N VAL A 62 -2.17 -25.58 8.95
CA VAL A 62 -1.23 -24.94 9.90
C VAL A 62 -1.50 -23.44 9.99
N ILE A 63 -1.75 -22.75 8.88
CA ILE A 63 -2.11 -21.32 8.89
C ILE A 63 -3.43 -21.14 9.61
N HIS A 64 -4.44 -21.95 9.32
CA HIS A 64 -5.74 -21.88 9.95
C HIS A 64 -5.65 -22.11 11.46
N ASP A 65 -4.87 -23.10 11.92
CA ASP A 65 -4.72 -23.42 13.34
C ASP A 65 -3.87 -22.39 14.08
N THR A 66 -2.80 -21.88 13.45
CA THR A 66 -1.94 -20.83 14.03
C THR A 66 -2.71 -19.54 14.28
N PHE A 67 -3.60 -19.18 13.35
CA PHE A 67 -4.35 -17.93 13.40
C PHE A 67 -5.85 -18.12 13.68
N ARG A 68 -6.24 -19.31 14.13
CA ARG A 68 -7.60 -19.56 14.59
C ARG A 68 -7.86 -18.54 15.69
N GLN A 69 -8.84 -17.67 15.48
CA GLN A 69 -9.19 -16.67 16.49
C GLN A 69 -9.44 -17.39 17.81
N PRO A 70 -8.78 -17.00 18.91
CA PRO A 70 -9.10 -17.59 20.20
C PRO A 70 -10.57 -17.33 20.49
N VAL A 71 -11.23 -18.32 21.10
CA VAL A 71 -12.66 -18.25 21.44
C VAL A 71 -12.92 -17.17 22.52
N SER A 72 -11.86 -16.63 23.14
CA SER A 72 -11.87 -15.57 24.12
C SER A 72 -11.93 -14.18 23.48
N SER A 73 -12.83 -13.34 24.00
CA SER A 73 -12.88 -11.92 23.66
C SER A 73 -11.63 -11.19 24.20
N PRO A 74 -11.03 -10.25 23.45
CA PRO A 74 -9.83 -9.52 23.88
C PRO A 74 -10.01 -8.72 25.18
N ILE A 75 -11.25 -8.38 25.54
CA ILE A 75 -11.60 -7.77 26.83
C ILE A 75 -11.23 -8.67 28.02
N SER A 76 -11.20 -9.99 27.81
CA SER A 76 -10.94 -10.96 28.87
C SER A 76 -9.45 -11.13 29.21
N GLU A 77 -8.54 -10.71 28.33
CA GLU A 77 -7.12 -11.05 28.42
C GLU A 77 -6.22 -9.87 28.83
N THR A 78 -6.67 -8.62 28.70
CA THR A 78 -5.81 -7.45 28.97
C THR A 78 -6.44 -6.48 29.96
N GLN A 79 -5.80 -6.31 31.11
CA GLN A 79 -6.08 -5.25 32.09
C GLN A 79 -5.50 -3.93 31.56
N TRP A 80 -6.24 -3.22 30.72
CA TRP A 80 -5.94 -1.83 30.40
C TRP A 80 -7.11 -0.97 30.86
N GLU A 81 -6.79 0.20 31.41
CA GLU A 81 -7.81 1.11 31.91
C GLU A 81 -8.44 1.86 30.73
N PRO A 82 -9.77 1.74 30.52
CA PRO A 82 -10.44 2.51 29.48
C PRO A 82 -10.34 4.00 29.81
N GLY A 83 -9.87 4.79 28.84
CA GLY A 83 -9.82 6.25 28.99
C GLY A 83 -11.20 6.86 29.15
N VAL A 84 -11.27 7.95 29.92
CA VAL A 84 -12.50 8.74 30.06
C VAL A 84 -12.62 9.70 28.88
N TRP A 85 -13.79 9.73 28.25
CA TRP A 85 -14.03 10.62 27.12
C TRP A 85 -13.93 12.09 27.54
N THR A 86 -13.16 12.85 26.76
CA THR A 86 -13.06 14.31 26.86
C THR A 86 -13.52 14.96 25.54
N PRO A 87 -13.92 16.24 25.52
CA PRO A 87 -14.34 16.91 24.29
C PRO A 87 -13.29 16.97 23.18
N ASN A 88 -12.00 16.92 23.54
CA ASN A 88 -10.88 16.91 22.60
C ASN A 88 -10.45 15.49 22.20
N SER A 89 -11.07 14.46 22.79
CA SER A 89 -10.78 13.06 22.51
C SER A 89 -11.06 12.73 21.04
N ARG A 90 -10.11 12.05 20.41
CA ARG A 90 -10.22 11.54 19.04
C ARG A 90 -10.08 10.03 19.06
N ARG A 91 -11.20 9.34 18.81
CA ARG A 91 -11.24 7.87 18.68
C ARG A 91 -10.58 7.38 17.39
N THR A 92 -10.31 6.08 17.37
CA THR A 92 -9.80 5.36 16.19
C THR A 92 -10.80 5.36 15.04
N GLY A 93 -10.30 5.19 13.82
CA GLY A 93 -11.12 4.94 12.63
C GLY A 93 -11.09 3.47 12.21
N VAL A 94 -11.86 3.15 11.17
CA VAL A 94 -11.92 1.82 10.55
C VAL A 94 -11.53 1.88 9.08
N ILE A 95 -11.04 0.77 8.56
CA ILE A 95 -10.84 0.58 7.13
C ILE A 95 -12.04 -0.21 6.60
N ALA A 96 -12.61 0.21 5.48
CA ALA A 96 -13.77 -0.46 4.89
C ALA A 96 -13.57 -0.67 3.39
N ARG A 97 -14.17 -1.72 2.86
CA ARG A 97 -14.27 -2.00 1.44
C ARG A 97 -15.58 -1.44 0.90
N LYS A 98 -15.51 -0.66 -0.18
CA LYS A 98 -16.69 -0.11 -0.85
C LYS A 98 -17.40 -1.20 -1.64
N ILE A 99 -18.58 -1.63 -1.24
CA ILE A 99 -19.37 -2.64 -1.98
C ILE A 99 -20.11 -1.99 -3.15
N GLY A 100 -20.80 -0.87 -2.91
CA GLY A 100 -21.70 -0.32 -3.92
C GLY A 100 -22.54 0.83 -3.41
N ILE A 101 -23.50 1.25 -4.22
CA ILE A 101 -24.44 2.33 -3.90
C ILE A 101 -25.84 1.71 -3.83
N TYR A 102 -26.56 2.00 -2.75
CA TYR A 102 -27.90 1.50 -2.48
C TYR A 102 -28.84 2.66 -2.12
N PRO A 103 -30.01 2.79 -2.76
CA PRO A 103 -31.00 3.81 -2.38
C PRO A 103 -31.76 3.39 -1.11
N LEU A 104 -31.93 4.32 -0.17
CA LEU A 104 -32.80 4.20 0.98
C LEU A 104 -33.94 5.22 0.88
N TRP A 105 -35.06 4.91 1.52
CA TRP A 105 -36.19 5.84 1.65
C TRP A 105 -36.35 6.23 3.11
N THR A 106 -36.48 7.53 3.35
CA THR A 106 -36.80 8.07 4.68
C THR A 106 -38.31 7.95 4.94
N LYS A 107 -38.71 8.08 6.20
CA LYS A 107 -40.13 8.08 6.59
C LYS A 107 -40.93 9.17 5.88
N ASP A 108 -40.29 10.29 5.54
CA ASP A 108 -40.88 11.42 4.79
C ASP A 108 -41.13 11.11 3.29
N GLY A 109 -40.79 9.91 2.83
CA GLY A 109 -40.86 9.56 1.40
C GLY A 109 -39.73 10.14 0.55
N LYS A 110 -38.69 10.74 1.15
CA LYS A 110 -37.52 11.23 0.39
C LYS A 110 -36.55 10.09 0.12
N LYS A 111 -36.15 9.95 -1.15
CA LYS A 111 -35.09 9.03 -1.58
C LYS A 111 -33.71 9.58 -1.22
N VAL A 112 -32.91 8.78 -0.53
CA VAL A 112 -31.53 9.07 -0.17
C VAL A 112 -30.61 8.01 -0.77
N SER A 113 -29.63 8.43 -1.57
CA SER A 113 -28.59 7.51 -2.05
C SER A 113 -27.55 7.27 -0.96
N THR A 114 -27.23 6.02 -0.69
CA THR A 114 -26.20 5.63 0.30
C THR A 114 -25.12 4.77 -0.32
N THR A 115 -23.89 4.86 0.17
CA THR A 115 -22.80 3.95 -0.19
C THR A 115 -22.64 2.90 0.90
N LEU A 116 -22.56 1.64 0.48
CA LEU A 116 -22.31 0.49 1.35
C LEU A 116 -20.80 0.31 1.55
N LEU A 117 -20.36 0.43 2.80
CA LEU A 117 -18.97 0.26 3.21
C LEU A 117 -18.88 -0.91 4.19
N GLN A 118 -18.20 -1.98 3.79
CA GLN A 118 -18.03 -3.18 4.60
C GLN A 118 -16.73 -3.12 5.38
N VAL A 119 -16.80 -3.27 6.69
CA VAL A 119 -15.64 -3.45 7.56
C VAL A 119 -15.25 -4.93 7.53
N VAL A 120 -14.10 -5.24 6.93
CA VAL A 120 -13.60 -6.62 6.75
C VAL A 120 -12.38 -6.84 7.63
N ASP A 121 -12.50 -7.69 8.64
CA ASP A 121 -11.43 -8.15 9.54
C ASP A 121 -10.46 -7.06 10.01
N ASN A 122 -11.00 -5.96 10.54
CA ASN A 122 -10.17 -4.89 11.06
C ASN A 122 -9.62 -5.24 12.43
N HIS A 123 -8.30 -5.11 12.60
CA HIS A 123 -7.65 -5.32 13.88
C HIS A 123 -6.64 -4.19 14.13
N VAL A 124 -6.47 -3.83 15.40
CA VAL A 124 -5.37 -2.99 15.86
C VAL A 124 -4.08 -3.79 15.79
N ILE A 125 -3.04 -3.22 15.19
CA ILE A 125 -1.76 -3.93 15.02
C ILE A 125 -0.72 -3.38 15.98
N ARG A 126 -0.62 -2.05 16.04
CA ARG A 126 0.41 -1.39 16.84
C ARG A 126 -0.05 0.00 17.23
N TYR A 127 0.33 0.41 18.43
CA TYR A 127 0.18 1.77 18.90
C TYR A 127 1.53 2.50 18.88
N HIS A 128 1.51 3.74 18.41
CA HIS A 128 2.63 4.66 18.54
C HIS A 128 2.22 5.78 19.50
N PRO A 129 2.89 5.91 20.66
CA PRO A 129 2.62 6.98 21.60
C PRO A 129 2.97 8.35 21.01
N PRO A 130 2.47 9.46 21.61
CA PRO A 130 2.67 10.81 21.10
C PRO A 130 4.13 11.19 20.89
N GLU A 131 5.03 10.78 21.81
CA GLU A 131 6.47 11.05 21.76
C GLU A 131 7.10 10.52 20.46
N ILE A 132 6.86 9.24 20.15
CA ILE A 132 7.35 8.59 18.93
C ILE A 132 6.67 9.18 17.69
N PHE A 133 5.40 9.57 17.81
CA PHE A 133 4.67 10.15 16.69
C PHE A 133 5.19 11.55 16.33
N GLU A 134 5.59 12.34 17.33
CA GLU A 134 6.11 13.71 17.17
C GLU A 134 7.44 13.75 16.39
N GLU A 135 8.31 12.76 16.60
CA GLU A 135 9.53 12.58 15.82
C GLU A 135 9.26 12.32 14.32
N SER A 136 8.06 11.81 14.01
CA SER A 136 7.72 11.47 12.64
C SER A 136 7.57 12.71 11.75
N LYS A 137 7.95 12.58 10.48
CA LYS A 137 7.74 13.63 9.46
C LYS A 137 6.28 14.11 9.33
N TYR A 138 5.32 13.31 9.80
CA TYR A 138 3.90 13.60 9.69
C TYR A 138 3.41 14.53 10.80
N ALA A 139 4.06 14.58 11.96
CA ALA A 139 3.67 15.48 13.05
C ALA A 139 3.71 16.95 12.63
N LYS A 140 4.75 17.33 11.87
CA LYS A 140 4.94 18.70 11.33
C LYS A 140 3.83 19.15 10.38
N LEU A 141 3.09 18.23 9.76
CA LEU A 141 2.04 18.56 8.79
C LEU A 141 0.75 19.06 9.44
N TYR A 142 0.45 18.61 10.67
CA TYR A 142 -0.88 18.83 11.25
C TYR A 142 -0.95 19.94 12.31
N LYS A 143 0.20 20.45 12.80
CA LYS A 143 0.29 21.60 13.75
C LYS A 143 -0.83 21.62 14.81
N GLU A 144 -1.17 20.47 15.38
CA GLU A 144 -2.19 20.39 16.43
C GLU A 144 -1.57 20.85 17.76
N LYS A 145 -2.37 21.49 18.63
CA LYS A 145 -1.90 22.04 19.91
C LYS A 145 -1.68 20.95 20.96
N GLU A 146 -2.43 19.87 20.87
CA GLU A 146 -2.43 18.78 21.83
C GLU A 146 -1.62 17.59 21.31
N PRO A 147 -0.96 16.82 22.19
CA PRO A 147 -0.22 15.63 21.80
C PRO A 147 -1.17 14.53 21.34
N TYR A 148 -0.91 13.98 20.15
CA TYR A 148 -1.68 12.87 19.59
C TYR A 148 -0.76 11.71 19.23
N GLY A 149 -1.21 10.51 19.55
CA GLY A 149 -0.59 9.27 19.12
C GLY A 149 -1.14 8.80 17.77
N CYS A 150 -0.72 7.60 17.39
CA CYS A 150 -1.15 6.97 16.16
C CYS A 150 -1.41 5.49 16.36
N LEU A 151 -2.62 5.05 16.02
CA LEU A 151 -2.98 3.65 15.97
C LEU A 151 -2.84 3.10 14.55
N VAL A 152 -2.08 2.02 14.39
CA VAL A 152 -2.01 1.26 13.13
C VAL A 152 -3.14 0.24 13.13
N VAL A 153 -4.04 0.36 12.16
CA VAL A 153 -5.12 -0.59 11.93
C VAL A 153 -4.87 -1.31 10.62
N GLY A 154 -5.09 -2.62 10.61
CA GLY A 154 -5.05 -3.43 9.40
C GLY A 154 -6.39 -4.05 9.07
N ALA A 155 -6.61 -4.27 7.78
CA ALA A 155 -7.87 -4.77 7.24
C ALA A 155 -7.64 -5.84 6.17
N GLU A 156 -8.62 -6.76 6.14
CA GLU A 156 -8.67 -7.96 5.29
C GLU A 156 -7.49 -8.91 5.48
N ASN A 157 -7.78 -10.16 5.85
CA ASN A 157 -6.77 -11.20 5.99
C ASN A 157 -6.09 -11.47 4.64
N ALA A 158 -4.79 -11.71 4.72
CA ALA A 158 -3.94 -12.08 3.60
C ALA A 158 -3.16 -13.34 3.95
N ASP A 159 -2.83 -14.15 2.95
CA ASP A 159 -2.01 -15.35 3.16
C ASP A 159 -0.57 -14.93 3.52
N PRO A 160 -0.02 -15.37 4.67
CA PRO A 160 1.37 -15.09 5.06
C PRO A 160 2.41 -15.45 4.00
N GLN A 161 2.16 -16.44 3.15
CA GLN A 161 3.11 -16.89 2.14
C GLN A 161 3.39 -15.82 1.08
N LEU A 162 2.41 -14.98 0.77
CA LEU A 162 2.51 -13.95 -0.28
C LEU A 162 3.36 -12.74 0.13
N TYR A 163 3.73 -12.65 1.41
CA TYR A 163 4.41 -11.50 1.99
C TYR A 163 5.82 -11.84 2.48
N THR A 164 6.65 -10.81 2.61
CA THR A 164 8.00 -10.96 3.15
C THR A 164 7.94 -11.23 4.65
N ALA A 165 8.94 -11.97 5.17
CA ALA A 165 9.06 -12.25 6.60
C ALA A 165 9.04 -10.96 7.46
N ALA A 166 9.66 -9.88 6.97
CA ALA A 166 9.64 -8.58 7.65
C ALA A 166 8.22 -7.97 7.73
N TYR A 167 7.38 -8.18 6.71
CA TYR A 167 6.00 -7.73 6.75
C TYR A 167 5.17 -8.56 7.73
N ASN A 168 5.34 -9.89 7.71
CA ASN A 168 4.67 -10.79 8.63
C ASN A 168 5.05 -10.51 10.09
N GLY A 169 6.32 -10.15 10.35
CA GLY A 169 6.80 -9.78 11.67
C GLY A 169 6.11 -8.56 12.30
N LEU A 170 5.47 -7.69 11.50
CA LEU A 170 4.70 -6.55 12.01
C LEU A 170 3.46 -6.98 12.80
N PHE A 171 2.92 -8.17 12.52
CA PHE A 171 1.68 -8.65 13.11
C PHE A 171 1.91 -9.60 14.29
N ALA A 172 3.16 -10.00 14.55
CA ALA A 172 3.52 -10.90 15.62
C ALA A 172 3.15 -10.35 17.01
N GLU A 173 3.33 -9.04 17.23
CA GLU A 173 2.95 -8.35 18.48
C GLU A 173 1.44 -8.43 18.74
N ALA A 174 0.63 -8.35 17.68
CA ALA A 174 -0.82 -8.41 17.77
C ALA A 174 -1.39 -9.84 17.69
N GLY A 175 -0.58 -10.85 17.36
CA GLY A 175 -1.03 -12.23 17.19
C GLY A 175 -2.04 -12.44 16.05
N VAL A 176 -2.12 -11.52 15.08
CA VAL A 176 -3.12 -11.58 13.99
C VAL A 176 -2.51 -12.03 12.67
N MET A 177 -3.37 -12.54 11.78
CA MET A 177 -2.98 -12.78 10.38
C MET A 177 -2.47 -11.49 9.72
N PRO A 178 -1.51 -11.59 8.78
CA PRO A 178 -1.08 -10.45 8.00
C PRO A 178 -2.27 -9.89 7.22
N LYS A 179 -2.34 -8.55 7.18
CA LYS A 179 -3.47 -7.82 6.59
C LYS A 179 -3.10 -7.25 5.23
N LYS A 180 -4.04 -7.19 4.28
CA LYS A 180 -3.78 -6.64 2.94
C LYS A 180 -3.55 -5.13 2.95
N ARG A 181 -4.23 -4.42 3.85
CA ARG A 181 -4.17 -2.96 3.95
C ARG A 181 -3.89 -2.53 5.35
N LEU A 182 -2.98 -1.58 5.49
CA LEU A 182 -2.64 -0.90 6.72
C LEU A 182 -2.95 0.58 6.58
N ASN A 183 -3.47 1.17 7.65
CA ASN A 183 -3.55 2.62 7.77
C ASN A 183 -3.33 3.06 9.20
N ARG A 184 -2.94 4.33 9.31
CA ARG A 184 -2.66 4.99 10.57
C ARG A 184 -3.79 5.97 10.86
N PHE A 185 -4.40 5.81 12.04
CA PHE A 185 -5.39 6.74 12.57
C PHE A 185 -4.76 7.54 13.69
N ARG A 186 -4.91 8.85 13.62
CA ARG A 186 -4.45 9.76 14.68
C ARG A 186 -5.45 9.66 15.82
N ILE A 187 -4.95 9.41 17.02
CA ILE A 187 -5.77 9.26 18.22
C ILE A 187 -5.18 10.07 19.36
N THR A 188 -6.04 10.50 20.26
CA THR A 188 -5.61 11.01 21.55
C THR A 188 -5.21 9.84 22.47
N PRO A 189 -4.31 10.05 23.45
CA PRO A 189 -3.81 8.97 24.31
C PRO A 189 -4.88 8.22 25.12
N ASP A 190 -5.97 8.90 25.46
CA ASP A 190 -7.14 8.35 26.15
C ASP A 190 -7.93 7.34 25.30
N ALA A 191 -7.84 7.42 23.97
CA ALA A 191 -8.48 6.50 23.04
C ALA A 191 -7.58 5.33 22.61
N TYR A 192 -6.59 4.98 23.44
CA TYR A 192 -5.71 3.83 23.23
C TYR A 192 -6.51 2.52 23.18
N LEU A 193 -6.10 1.61 22.29
CA LEU A 193 -6.63 0.25 22.22
C LEU A 193 -5.44 -0.73 22.14
N PRO A 194 -5.49 -1.86 22.85
CA PRO A 194 -4.42 -2.84 22.80
C PRO A 194 -4.30 -3.46 21.40
N PRO A 195 -3.08 -3.79 20.95
CA PRO A 195 -2.85 -4.62 19.76
C PRO A 195 -3.69 -5.91 19.79
N GLY A 196 -4.16 -6.36 18.63
CA GLY A 196 -5.03 -7.53 18.49
C GLY A 196 -6.53 -7.23 18.61
N THR A 197 -6.93 -6.06 19.12
CA THR A 197 -8.35 -5.71 19.27
C THR A 197 -9.08 -5.65 17.92
N PRO A 198 -10.21 -6.38 17.73
CA PRO A 198 -11.02 -6.32 16.52
C PRO A 198 -11.87 -5.06 16.51
N LEU A 199 -12.00 -4.43 15.35
CA LEU A 199 -12.84 -3.25 15.12
C LEU A 199 -14.00 -3.62 14.21
N LEU A 200 -15.22 -3.43 14.69
CA LEU A 200 -16.45 -3.76 13.98
C LEU A 200 -17.14 -2.51 13.43
N ALA A 201 -18.14 -2.70 12.57
CA ALA A 201 -18.97 -1.59 12.08
C ALA A 201 -19.76 -0.89 13.20
N THR A 202 -20.01 -1.61 14.31
CA THR A 202 -20.67 -1.09 15.53
C THR A 202 -19.84 -0.06 16.29
N HIS A 203 -18.60 0.19 15.88
CA HIS A 203 -17.79 1.30 16.39
C HIS A 203 -18.45 2.66 16.18
N PHE A 204 -19.25 2.79 15.11
CA PHE A 204 -20.04 3.99 14.83
C PHE A 204 -21.50 3.80 15.24
N ARG A 205 -22.20 4.91 15.42
CA ARG A 205 -23.65 4.92 15.69
C ARG A 205 -24.41 5.49 14.50
N VAL A 206 -25.68 5.08 14.38
CA VAL A 206 -26.59 5.65 13.38
C VAL A 206 -26.83 7.12 13.73
N GLY A 207 -26.68 8.01 12.75
CA GLY A 207 -26.77 9.45 12.96
C GLY A 207 -25.42 10.16 13.05
N ASP A 208 -24.33 9.44 13.32
CA ASP A 208 -22.98 10.00 13.34
C ASP A 208 -22.59 10.58 11.97
N TYR A 209 -21.74 11.60 11.99
CA TYR A 209 -21.09 12.15 10.82
C TYR A 209 -19.66 11.63 10.75
N VAL A 210 -19.28 11.12 9.60
CA VAL A 210 -17.95 10.55 9.38
C VAL A 210 -17.26 11.15 8.16
N ASN A 211 -15.95 11.20 8.27
CA ASN A 211 -15.03 11.56 7.21
C ASN A 211 -14.55 10.29 6.50
N VAL A 212 -14.72 10.25 5.18
CA VAL A 212 -14.33 9.10 4.36
C VAL A 212 -13.21 9.50 3.42
N TYR A 213 -12.06 8.88 3.62
CA TYR A 213 -10.85 9.06 2.84
C TYR A 213 -10.61 7.87 1.92
N GLY A 214 -10.22 8.11 0.67
CA GLY A 214 -9.97 7.01 -0.27
C GLY A 214 -9.28 7.45 -1.56
N ILE A 215 -8.88 6.47 -2.37
CA ILE A 215 -8.26 6.72 -3.68
C ILE A 215 -9.37 6.85 -4.72
N THR A 216 -9.40 7.97 -5.43
CA THR A 216 -10.35 8.23 -6.53
C THR A 216 -10.13 7.30 -7.72
N ARG A 217 -11.18 7.05 -8.51
CA ARG A 217 -11.09 6.27 -9.75
C ARG A 217 -10.00 6.86 -10.66
N TYR A 218 -9.09 6.01 -11.11
CA TYR A 218 -8.06 6.42 -12.06
C TYR A 218 -8.65 6.53 -13.47
N HIS A 219 -8.45 7.68 -14.11
CA HIS A 219 -8.93 7.95 -15.47
C HIS A 219 -7.79 8.03 -16.50
N GLY A 220 -6.53 7.81 -16.10
CA GLY A 220 -5.38 7.94 -17.01
C GLY A 220 -5.05 9.39 -17.39
N PHE A 221 -4.34 9.56 -18.51
CA PHE A 221 -4.04 10.89 -19.06
C PHE A 221 -5.30 11.48 -19.70
N GLN A 222 -5.73 12.64 -19.20
CA GLN A 222 -6.94 13.32 -19.64
C GLN A 222 -6.67 14.72 -20.18
N GLY A 223 -7.41 15.08 -21.23
CA GLY A 223 -7.40 16.41 -21.81
C GLY A 223 -8.02 17.47 -20.88
N VAL A 224 -7.79 18.74 -21.19
CA VAL A 224 -8.19 19.88 -20.33
C VAL A 224 -9.70 20.00 -20.10
N MET A 225 -10.52 19.61 -21.08
CA MET A 225 -11.98 19.64 -20.92
C MET A 225 -12.44 18.67 -19.83
N LYS A 226 -11.96 17.41 -19.85
CA LYS A 226 -12.40 16.40 -18.88
C LYS A 226 -11.70 16.56 -17.52
N ARG A 227 -10.43 16.98 -17.52
CA ARG A 227 -9.64 17.16 -16.29
C ARG A 227 -10.03 18.43 -15.51
N TRP A 228 -10.33 19.52 -16.21
CA TRP A 228 -10.50 20.85 -15.60
C TRP A 228 -11.84 21.53 -15.93
N GLY A 229 -12.69 20.93 -16.76
CA GLY A 229 -13.98 21.51 -17.15
C GLY A 229 -13.87 22.68 -18.14
N PHE A 230 -12.79 22.75 -18.95
CA PHE A 230 -12.66 23.80 -19.97
C PHE A 230 -13.75 23.67 -21.03
N LYS A 231 -14.30 24.79 -21.51
CA LYS A 231 -15.36 24.83 -22.53
C LYS A 231 -14.90 24.36 -23.92
N GLY A 232 -13.62 24.55 -24.26
CA GLY A 232 -13.09 24.26 -25.60
C GLY A 232 -13.42 25.34 -26.63
N GLY A 233 -13.16 25.05 -27.91
CA GLY A 233 -13.53 25.90 -29.05
C GLY A 233 -14.89 25.51 -29.64
N PRO A 234 -15.53 26.40 -30.42
CA PRO A 234 -16.81 26.08 -31.08
C PRO A 234 -16.66 24.92 -32.07
N ALA A 235 -17.77 24.23 -32.34
CA ALA A 235 -17.80 23.12 -33.30
C ALA A 235 -17.88 23.61 -34.75
N THR A 236 -18.63 24.69 -35.00
CA THR A 236 -18.87 25.30 -36.32
C THR A 236 -18.18 26.66 -36.47
N HIS A 237 -18.50 27.41 -37.53
CA HIS A 237 -17.99 28.76 -37.82
C HIS A 237 -16.45 28.83 -37.98
N GLY A 238 -15.87 27.89 -38.74
CA GLY A 238 -14.47 27.97 -39.16
C GLY A 238 -13.44 27.53 -38.12
N CYS A 239 -13.84 26.91 -37.00
CA CYS A 239 -12.88 26.38 -36.03
C CYS A 239 -12.11 25.19 -36.60
N THR A 240 -10.82 25.38 -36.90
CA THR A 240 -9.97 24.31 -37.44
C THR A 240 -9.12 23.66 -36.34
N LYS A 241 -9.32 22.35 -36.12
CA LYS A 241 -8.50 21.47 -35.25
C LYS A 241 -8.33 21.95 -33.78
N SER A 242 -9.20 22.83 -33.30
CA SER A 242 -9.05 23.50 -32.00
C SER A 242 -10.19 23.27 -31.01
N HIS A 243 -11.14 22.39 -31.33
CA HIS A 243 -12.35 22.16 -30.53
C HIS A 243 -12.06 21.78 -29.06
N ARG A 244 -10.98 21.04 -28.78
CA ARG A 244 -10.65 20.53 -27.43
C ARG A 244 -9.33 21.03 -26.84
N ARG A 245 -8.74 22.07 -27.45
CA ARG A 245 -7.46 22.65 -27.02
C ARG A 245 -7.65 23.54 -25.77
N PRO A 246 -6.60 23.76 -24.96
CA PRO A 246 -6.66 24.66 -23.80
C PRO A 246 -6.88 26.14 -24.14
N GLY A 247 -6.56 26.57 -25.36
CA GLY A 247 -6.51 27.99 -25.70
C GLY A 247 -5.26 28.65 -25.14
N ASN A 248 -5.38 29.90 -24.73
CA ASN A 248 -4.28 30.67 -24.14
C ASN A 248 -3.90 30.11 -22.75
N ILE A 249 -2.59 29.98 -22.49
CA ILE A 249 -2.01 29.42 -21.26
C ILE A 249 -1.37 30.50 -20.37
N SER A 250 -0.91 31.63 -20.93
CA SER A 250 -0.24 32.72 -20.19
C SER A 250 -0.30 34.06 -20.94
N GLY A 251 -0.13 35.17 -20.21
CA GLY A 251 -0.07 36.51 -20.80
C GLY A 251 1.30 36.79 -21.45
N GLY A 252 1.32 37.57 -22.54
CA GLY A 252 2.53 37.85 -23.32
C GLY A 252 3.59 38.74 -22.65
N ARG A 253 3.30 39.36 -21.51
CA ARG A 253 4.28 40.17 -20.74
C ARG A 253 5.24 39.32 -19.88
N LYS A 254 5.07 38.00 -19.84
CA LYS A 254 5.89 37.09 -19.04
C LYS A 254 6.40 35.95 -19.90
N ASP A 255 7.68 35.63 -19.76
CA ASP A 255 8.35 34.61 -20.58
C ASP A 255 8.14 33.17 -20.09
N HIS A 256 7.27 32.96 -19.08
CA HIS A 256 7.01 31.63 -18.54
C HIS A 256 5.54 31.43 -18.17
N VAL A 257 5.18 30.15 -18.01
CA VAL A 257 3.86 29.72 -17.54
C VAL A 257 3.86 29.69 -16.02
N TRP A 258 2.80 30.22 -15.41
CA TRP A 258 2.60 30.17 -13.97
C TRP A 258 2.65 28.73 -13.42
N LYS A 259 3.34 28.53 -12.30
CA LYS A 259 3.35 27.24 -11.60
C LYS A 259 1.92 26.89 -11.16
N GLY A 260 1.48 25.67 -11.46
CA GLY A 260 0.12 25.21 -11.17
C GLY A 260 -0.92 25.54 -12.25
N SER A 261 -0.52 26.11 -13.39
CA SER A 261 -1.41 26.30 -14.54
C SER A 261 -2.10 25.01 -14.98
N LYS A 262 -3.41 25.09 -15.24
CA LYS A 262 -4.26 23.95 -15.60
C LYS A 262 -3.92 23.43 -17.00
N MET A 263 -3.31 22.25 -17.04
CA MET A 263 -2.83 21.58 -18.27
C MET A 263 -3.35 20.14 -18.38
N PRO A 264 -3.34 19.51 -19.57
CA PRO A 264 -3.69 18.10 -19.69
C PRO A 264 -2.74 17.21 -18.88
N GLY A 265 -3.18 16.05 -18.44
CA GLY A 265 -2.37 15.18 -17.59
C GLY A 265 -3.15 14.10 -16.87
N LEU A 266 -2.47 13.39 -15.97
CA LEU A 266 -3.09 12.33 -15.17
C LEU A 266 -4.26 12.87 -14.34
N MET A 267 -5.39 12.17 -14.40
CA MET A 267 -6.62 12.47 -13.66
C MET A 267 -7.06 11.28 -12.83
N GLY A 268 -7.41 11.53 -11.57
CA GLY A 268 -7.83 10.49 -10.64
C GLY A 268 -6.65 9.66 -10.11
N GLY A 269 -6.92 8.58 -9.38
CA GLY A 269 -5.87 7.81 -8.69
C GLY A 269 -5.21 8.57 -7.53
N HIS A 270 -5.74 9.74 -7.19
CA HIS A 270 -5.29 10.53 -6.05
C HIS A 270 -6.20 10.30 -4.84
N ARG A 271 -5.61 10.49 -3.67
CA ARG A 271 -6.27 10.45 -2.37
C ARG A 271 -7.19 11.67 -2.22
N ARG A 272 -8.46 11.44 -1.88
CA ARG A 272 -9.46 12.49 -1.60
C ARG A 272 -10.20 12.17 -0.31
N LEU A 273 -10.58 13.23 0.39
CA LEU A 273 -11.36 13.19 1.61
C LEU A 273 -12.75 13.75 1.32
N MET A 274 -13.78 13.01 1.71
CA MET A 274 -15.16 13.49 1.78
C MET A 274 -15.48 13.70 3.26
N ILE A 275 -15.95 14.90 3.60
CA ILE A 275 -16.12 15.33 4.98
C ILE A 275 -17.61 15.36 5.31
N GLY A 276 -17.98 14.97 6.54
CA GLY A 276 -19.35 15.17 7.06
C GLY A 276 -20.41 14.28 6.41
N LEU A 277 -20.09 13.02 6.14
CA LEU A 277 -21.06 12.06 5.62
C LEU A 277 -21.84 11.40 6.75
N LYS A 278 -23.16 11.55 6.76
CA LYS A 278 -24.04 10.96 7.78
C LYS A 278 -24.18 9.45 7.62
N ILE A 279 -24.20 8.69 8.72
CA ILE A 279 -24.54 7.26 8.72
C ILE A 279 -26.05 7.07 8.87
N TRP A 280 -26.68 6.38 7.92
CA TRP A 280 -28.13 6.14 7.92
C TRP A 280 -28.55 4.81 8.56
N LYS A 281 -27.72 3.78 8.38
CA LYS A 281 -28.00 2.42 8.84
C LYS A 281 -26.68 1.70 9.06
N ILE A 282 -26.66 0.81 10.04
CA ILE A 282 -25.55 -0.11 10.31
C ILE A 282 -26.11 -1.53 10.33
N ASN A 283 -25.44 -2.44 9.65
CA ASN A 283 -25.72 -3.87 9.73
C ASN A 283 -24.59 -4.54 10.50
N ALA A 284 -24.87 -5.01 11.72
CA ALA A 284 -23.89 -5.66 12.59
C ALA A 284 -23.50 -7.06 12.09
N THR A 285 -24.44 -7.82 11.54
CA THR A 285 -24.21 -9.20 11.06
C THR A 285 -23.17 -9.27 9.95
N TYR A 286 -23.25 -8.35 8.99
CA TYR A 286 -22.31 -8.30 7.85
C TYR A 286 -21.23 -7.21 7.99
N ASN A 287 -21.20 -6.50 9.12
CA ASN A 287 -20.33 -5.35 9.35
C ASN A 287 -20.39 -4.28 8.23
N VAL A 288 -21.60 -3.87 7.82
CA VAL A 288 -21.80 -2.91 6.73
C VAL A 288 -22.36 -1.58 7.25
N LEU A 289 -21.71 -0.49 6.86
CA LEU A 289 -22.12 0.89 7.08
C LEU A 289 -22.83 1.45 5.85
N PHE A 290 -23.98 2.10 6.04
CA PHE A 290 -24.72 2.81 5.00
C PHE A 290 -24.46 4.31 5.15
N VAL A 291 -23.45 4.79 4.43
CA VAL A 291 -23.00 6.18 4.50
C VAL A 291 -23.74 7.04 3.47
N HIS A 292 -24.08 8.27 3.84
CA HIS A 292 -24.78 9.21 2.97
C HIS A 292 -24.01 9.49 1.68
N GLY A 293 -24.74 9.51 0.57
CA GLY A 293 -24.25 9.93 -0.74
C GLY A 293 -23.64 8.80 -1.56
N GLY A 294 -23.64 8.97 -2.89
CA GLY A 294 -22.93 8.08 -3.82
C GLY A 294 -21.47 8.47 -4.08
N ALA A 295 -21.02 9.58 -3.51
CA ALA A 295 -19.76 10.25 -3.86
C ALA A 295 -18.53 9.75 -3.09
N VAL A 296 -18.60 8.60 -2.40
CA VAL A 296 -17.43 8.05 -1.71
C VAL A 296 -16.31 7.76 -2.72
N PRO A 297 -15.08 8.24 -2.49
CA PRO A 297 -14.00 8.13 -3.46
C PRO A 297 -13.62 6.68 -3.73
N GLY A 298 -13.45 6.36 -5.02
CA GLY A 298 -12.97 5.05 -5.47
C GLY A 298 -14.02 4.20 -6.15
N VAL A 299 -13.53 3.17 -6.83
CA VAL A 299 -14.36 2.15 -7.50
C VAL A 299 -14.91 1.15 -6.47
N VAL A 300 -15.90 0.37 -6.89
CA VAL A 300 -16.36 -0.80 -6.13
C VAL A 300 -15.16 -1.72 -5.83
N ASN A 301 -15.17 -2.33 -4.66
CA ASN A 301 -14.11 -3.14 -4.05
C ASN A 301 -12.83 -2.40 -3.65
N ASN A 302 -12.75 -1.07 -3.82
CA ASN A 302 -11.62 -0.31 -3.29
C ASN A 302 -11.76 -0.10 -1.77
N TYR A 303 -10.62 0.08 -1.11
CA TYR A 303 -10.58 0.41 0.31
C TYR A 303 -10.77 1.90 0.53
N CYS A 304 -11.52 2.21 1.58
CA CYS A 304 -11.77 3.52 2.12
C CYS A 304 -11.42 3.50 3.61
N TYR A 305 -11.08 4.66 4.14
CA TYR A 305 -10.71 4.85 5.53
C TYR A 305 -11.74 5.79 6.13
N ILE A 306 -12.40 5.35 7.19
CA ILE A 306 -13.52 6.03 7.82
C ILE A 306 -13.07 6.42 9.22
N TYR A 307 -13.24 7.68 9.57
CA TYR A 307 -12.99 8.23 10.90
C TYR A 307 -13.92 9.41 11.12
N ASP A 308 -13.97 9.95 12.33
CA ASP A 308 -14.84 11.09 12.66
C ASP A 308 -14.46 12.38 11.93
#